data_AF-A0A7J6SY47-F1
#
_entry.id   AF-A0A7J6SY47-F1
#
_cell.length_a   1.000
_cell.length_b   1.000
_cell.length_c   1.000
_cell.angle_alpha   90.00
_cell.angle_beta   90.00
_cell.angle_gamma   90.00
#
_symmetry.space_group_name_H-M   'P 1'
#
loop_
_entity.id
_entity.type
_entity.pdbx_description
1 polymer ?
#
loop_
_entity_poly.entity_id
_entity_poly.type
_entity_poly.pdbx_seq_one_letter_code
_entity_poly.pdbx_strand_id
1 'polypeptide(L)'
;ATVDADRAGGNDDDKKDMNMASILTGGIAELRLCSGVDLCAVARVSSHVSPAAATTSNDPVVVGYARTPLGTFGGTLSSLKAQELGAHAIRAALQNAGLRPEVVEEVLLGQVLTAGCGQAPHRQAALLAGIPNTTPCTGINKVWFAEISQVHCGFPEGIFAVCASGMKALMVAAAMIRSGERKVVVVGGMESMSNAPYASLKARWGLRHGHGEMTDLMVHDGLTDAYDAIHMGECAERTAEKFSLSREALDDYAARSIRLAGEAQDGIFKREIAPIEVKGRRGRVTVVDRDEQTGKVSFDGLSKLRPAFRPSGGVVTAGNSSPLSDGASAIVLMSRQVFPLVIDVLVNVLRLFFEVDKRFSSNAGNFVSTWKSRGFRKR
;
A
#
# COMPACT_ATOMS: atom_id res chain seq x y z
N ALA A 1 -30.68 -13.20 53.85
CA ALA A 1 -31.87 -13.88 53.30
C ALA A 1 -31.42 -14.59 52.02
N THR A 2 -30.92 -15.83 52.10
CA THR A 2 -31.69 -17.10 52.01
C THR A 2 -32.41 -17.19 50.66
N VAL A 3 -32.22 -18.16 49.75
CA VAL A 3 -31.75 -19.56 49.85
C VAL A 3 -31.28 -20.01 48.44
N ASP A 4 -30.36 -20.98 48.40
CA ASP A 4 -30.20 -22.14 47.51
C ASP A 4 -31.51 -22.64 46.82
N ALA A 5 -31.62 -23.52 45.82
CA ALA A 5 -30.76 -24.34 44.96
C ALA A 5 -31.71 -25.14 44.03
N ASP A 6 -31.11 -25.98 43.18
CA ASP A 6 -31.60 -27.30 42.72
C ASP A 6 -32.34 -27.50 41.38
N ARG A 7 -31.60 -28.24 40.52
CA ARG A 7 -31.94 -29.51 39.82
C ARG A 7 -32.92 -29.44 38.63
N ALA A 8 -32.55 -29.84 37.40
CA ALA A 8 -32.02 -31.11 36.85
C ALA A 8 -33.11 -32.01 36.21
N GLY A 9 -32.80 -32.56 35.04
CA GLY A 9 -33.57 -33.55 34.26
C GLY A 9 -33.90 -33.00 32.86
N GLY A 10 -33.43 -33.52 31.72
CA GLY A 10 -32.98 -34.87 31.38
C GLY A 10 -34.08 -35.62 30.64
N ASN A 11 -34.07 -35.62 29.30
CA ASN A 11 -34.19 -36.82 28.46
C ASN A 11 -34.22 -36.50 26.96
N ASP A 12 -33.37 -37.23 26.23
CA ASP A 12 -33.46 -37.56 24.82
C ASP A 12 -34.73 -38.40 24.55
N ASP A 13 -35.32 -38.27 23.35
CA ASP A 13 -35.42 -39.40 22.41
C ASP A 13 -36.23 -39.06 21.13
N ASP A 14 -35.65 -39.54 20.02
CA ASP A 14 -36.27 -40.09 18.81
C ASP A 14 -36.97 -39.22 17.73
N LYS A 15 -36.19 -39.01 16.67
CA LYS A 15 -36.41 -39.45 15.27
C LYS A 15 -37.87 -39.59 14.78
N LYS A 16 -38.17 -38.88 13.67
CA LYS A 16 -38.85 -39.47 12.50
C LYS A 16 -38.73 -38.60 11.24
N ASP A 17 -38.09 -39.21 10.24
CA ASP A 17 -38.21 -39.07 8.78
C ASP A 17 -39.12 -37.96 8.22
N MET A 18 -38.51 -36.96 7.58
CA MET A 18 -39.18 -36.09 6.61
C MET A 18 -38.90 -36.59 5.19
N ASN A 19 -39.93 -37.19 4.60
CA ASN A 19 -40.00 -37.55 3.19
C ASN A 19 -40.41 -36.32 2.36
N MET A 20 -39.67 -36.07 1.29
CA MET A 20 -39.89 -35.05 0.26
C MET A 20 -41.06 -35.47 -0.65
N ALA A 21 -42.29 -35.00 -0.38
CA ALA A 21 -43.36 -34.81 -1.38
C ALA A 21 -44.69 -34.38 -0.74
N SER A 22 -44.86 -33.10 -0.42
CA SER A 22 -46.19 -32.47 -0.36
C SER A 22 -46.07 -30.98 -0.68
N ILE A 23 -45.72 -30.78 -1.93
CA ILE A 23 -45.87 -29.54 -2.68
C ILE A 23 -47.36 -29.19 -2.76
N LEU A 24 -47.67 -27.90 -2.52
CA LEU A 24 -48.82 -27.14 -3.01
C LEU A 24 -50.22 -27.61 -2.57
N THR A 25 -50.86 -26.86 -1.69
CA THR A 25 -52.07 -26.04 -1.97
C THR A 25 -52.78 -25.63 -0.67
N GLY A 26 -53.11 -24.34 -0.55
CA GLY A 26 -53.98 -23.78 0.51
C GLY A 26 -53.24 -23.45 1.81
N GLY A 27 -53.41 -22.31 2.45
CA GLY A 27 -54.31 -21.18 2.25
C GLY A 27 -53.88 -20.07 3.21
N ILE A 28 -54.13 -18.84 2.81
CA ILE A 28 -53.95 -17.64 3.63
C ILE A 28 -55.02 -17.67 4.72
N ALA A 29 -54.64 -17.75 6.00
CA ALA A 29 -55.28 -17.05 7.12
C ALA A 29 -54.61 -17.36 8.46
N GLU A 30 -54.55 -16.32 9.31
CA GLU A 30 -54.29 -16.32 10.76
C GLU A 30 -52.84 -16.42 11.26
N LEU A 31 -52.24 -15.26 11.51
CA LEU A 31 -51.80 -14.92 12.87
C LEU A 31 -51.67 -13.41 13.05
N ARG A 32 -52.40 -12.91 14.04
CA ARG A 32 -52.51 -11.51 14.44
C ARG A 32 -51.21 -11.00 15.06
N LEU A 33 -50.90 -9.75 14.71
CA LEU A 33 -49.87 -8.89 15.29
C LEU A 33 -50.01 -8.74 16.80
N CYS A 34 -48.87 -8.84 17.50
CA CYS A 34 -48.55 -8.00 18.66
C CYS A 34 -47.07 -7.62 18.60
N SER A 35 -46.80 -6.31 18.68
CA SER A 35 -45.50 -5.61 18.72
C SER A 35 -44.73 -5.38 17.41
N GLY A 36 -45.18 -4.39 16.64
CA GLY A 36 -44.39 -3.16 16.50
C GLY A 36 -43.15 -3.13 15.60
N VAL A 37 -43.08 -3.90 14.51
CA VAL A 37 -42.12 -3.62 13.43
C VAL A 37 -42.83 -3.72 12.08
N ASP A 38 -42.94 -2.58 11.41
CA ASP A 38 -43.61 -2.45 10.11
C ASP A 38 -42.78 -3.16 9.02
N LEU A 39 -43.18 -4.39 8.66
CA LEU A 39 -42.53 -5.20 7.62
C LEU A 39 -42.63 -4.59 6.21
N CYS A 40 -43.30 -3.44 6.05
CA CYS A 40 -43.28 -2.64 4.83
C CYS A 40 -42.03 -1.72 4.74
N ALA A 41 -41.27 -1.54 5.83
CA ALA A 41 -40.05 -0.73 5.86
C ALA A 41 -38.80 -1.49 5.35
N VAL A 42 -38.83 -2.82 5.30
CA VAL A 42 -37.68 -3.66 4.87
C VAL A 42 -37.74 -3.97 3.37
N ALA A 43 -38.89 -3.81 2.72
CA ALA A 43 -39.06 -4.02 1.28
C ALA A 43 -38.89 -2.75 0.42
N ARG A 44 -38.43 -1.62 1.01
CA ARG A 44 -38.08 -0.38 0.29
C ARG A 44 -36.58 -0.03 0.36
N VAL A 45 -35.72 -0.95 0.80
CA VAL A 45 -34.25 -0.78 0.79
C VAL A 45 -33.60 -1.67 -0.28
N SER A 46 -34.31 -1.96 -1.38
CA SER A 46 -33.74 -2.70 -2.53
C SER A 46 -34.03 -2.04 -3.88
N SER A 47 -34.36 -0.74 -3.89
CA SER A 47 -34.44 0.07 -5.12
C SER A 47 -33.68 1.40 -5.02
N HIS A 48 -32.76 1.52 -4.05
CA HIS A 48 -31.76 2.58 -3.98
C HIS A 48 -30.35 1.99 -4.08
N VAL A 49 -30.12 1.13 -5.09
CA VAL A 49 -28.83 1.23 -5.77
C VAL A 49 -28.89 2.56 -6.49
N SER A 50 -28.36 3.60 -5.84
CA SER A 50 -28.16 4.88 -6.51
C SER A 50 -27.44 4.60 -7.83
N PRO A 51 -27.91 5.18 -8.95
CA PRO A 51 -27.11 5.16 -10.17
C PRO A 51 -25.74 5.75 -9.78
N ALA A 52 -24.65 5.07 -10.15
CA ALA A 52 -23.25 5.44 -9.86
C ALA A 52 -23.13 6.86 -9.34
N ALA A 53 -22.83 7.01 -8.03
CA ALA A 53 -22.75 8.32 -7.36
C ALA A 53 -22.18 9.34 -8.34
N ALA A 54 -22.98 10.35 -8.71
CA ALA A 54 -22.65 11.28 -9.77
C ALA A 54 -21.22 11.77 -9.55
N THR A 55 -20.29 11.36 -10.42
CA THR A 55 -18.87 11.65 -10.26
C THR A 55 -18.73 13.16 -10.17
N THR A 56 -18.31 13.65 -9.00
CA THR A 56 -18.20 15.08 -8.79
C THR A 56 -17.00 15.58 -9.61
N SER A 57 -16.97 16.86 -9.95
CA SER A 57 -15.82 17.45 -10.65
C SER A 57 -14.52 17.20 -9.87
N ASN A 58 -14.59 17.10 -8.55
CA ASN A 58 -13.44 16.97 -7.66
C ASN A 58 -13.10 15.52 -7.27
N ASP A 59 -13.57 14.53 -8.03
CA ASP A 59 -13.16 13.15 -7.77
C ASP A 59 -11.66 12.98 -8.06
N PRO A 60 -10.87 12.43 -7.12
CA PRO A 60 -9.46 12.18 -7.34
C PRO A 60 -9.27 11.02 -8.32
N VAL A 61 -8.40 11.22 -9.32
CA VAL A 61 -8.01 10.22 -10.31
C VAL A 61 -6.51 10.04 -10.30
N VAL A 62 -6.05 8.80 -10.49
CA VAL A 62 -4.63 8.50 -10.69
C VAL A 62 -4.28 8.75 -12.14
N VAL A 63 -3.30 9.63 -12.37
CA VAL A 63 -2.88 10.04 -13.72
C VAL A 63 -1.48 9.57 -14.09
N GLY A 64 -0.69 9.18 -13.08
CA GLY A 64 0.61 8.55 -13.26
C GLY A 64 1.05 7.87 -11.98
N TYR A 65 1.89 6.86 -12.11
CA TYR A 65 2.48 6.15 -10.99
C TYR A 65 3.81 5.55 -11.42
N ALA A 66 4.69 5.36 -10.46
CA ALA A 66 5.94 4.63 -10.62
C ALA A 66 6.45 4.19 -9.26
N ARG A 67 7.28 3.15 -9.24
CA ARG A 67 8.07 2.74 -8.08
C ARG A 67 9.49 2.42 -8.49
N THR A 68 10.42 2.52 -7.56
CA THR A 68 11.74 1.92 -7.75
C THR A 68 11.59 0.39 -7.76
N PRO A 69 12.60 -0.36 -8.23
CA PRO A 69 12.77 -1.73 -7.77
C PRO A 69 12.87 -1.77 -6.24
N LEU A 70 12.58 -2.92 -5.66
CA LEU A 70 12.82 -3.19 -4.25
C LEU A 70 14.20 -3.86 -4.07
N GLY A 71 15.09 -3.18 -3.37
CA GLY A 71 16.39 -3.71 -2.97
C GLY A 71 16.27 -4.48 -1.65
N THR A 72 16.99 -5.58 -1.52
CA THR A 72 17.09 -6.27 -0.21
C THR A 72 18.02 -5.50 0.73
N PHE A 73 17.88 -5.69 2.04
CA PHE A 73 18.77 -5.09 3.05
C PHE A 73 20.26 -5.32 2.77
N GLY A 74 21.04 -4.24 2.72
CA GLY A 74 22.46 -4.24 2.33
C GLY A 74 22.71 -4.58 0.86
N GLY A 75 21.66 -4.60 0.03
CA GLY A 75 21.69 -5.07 -1.36
C GLY A 75 21.90 -3.95 -2.38
N THR A 76 21.26 -4.11 -3.54
CA THR A 76 21.48 -3.32 -4.75
C THR A 76 21.22 -1.82 -4.59
N LEU A 77 20.28 -1.43 -3.73
CA LEU A 77 19.90 -0.03 -3.52
C LEU A 77 20.52 0.59 -2.25
N SER A 78 21.31 -0.17 -1.49
CA SER A 78 21.84 0.24 -0.19
C SER A 78 22.73 1.50 -0.23
N SER A 79 23.31 1.85 -1.38
CA SER A 79 24.10 3.06 -1.54
C SER A 79 23.26 4.33 -1.76
N LEU A 80 21.95 4.20 -1.99
CA LEU A 80 21.04 5.31 -2.24
C LEU A 80 20.27 5.64 -0.97
N LYS A 81 20.11 6.93 -0.70
CA LYS A 81 19.29 7.40 0.42
C LYS A 81 17.81 7.33 0.08
N ALA A 82 16.95 7.25 1.10
CA ALA A 82 15.49 7.22 0.93
C ALA A 82 14.97 8.38 0.07
N GLN A 83 15.52 9.58 0.23
CA GLN A 83 15.13 10.78 -0.51
C GLN A 83 15.50 10.70 -2.00
N GLU A 84 16.60 10.02 -2.35
CA GLU A 84 17.02 9.81 -3.73
C GLU A 84 16.11 8.80 -4.43
N LEU A 85 15.73 7.72 -3.71
CA LEU A 85 14.73 6.75 -4.16
C LEU A 85 13.37 7.42 -4.38
N GLY A 86 12.92 8.22 -3.40
CA GLY A 86 11.69 9.00 -3.50
C GLY A 86 11.70 9.96 -4.68
N ALA A 87 12.78 10.71 -4.86
CA ALA A 87 12.94 11.63 -5.97
C ALA A 87 12.84 10.92 -7.34
N HIS A 88 13.43 9.74 -7.45
CA HIS A 88 13.37 8.92 -8.66
C HIS A 88 11.94 8.45 -8.97
N ALA A 89 11.23 7.94 -7.97
CA ALA A 89 9.84 7.53 -8.11
C ALA A 89 8.94 8.71 -8.52
N ILE A 90 9.11 9.89 -7.92
CA ILE A 90 8.34 11.10 -8.25
C ILE A 90 8.58 11.52 -9.70
N ARG A 91 9.85 11.61 -10.14
CA ARG A 91 10.20 11.96 -11.52
C ARG A 91 9.54 11.01 -12.51
N ALA A 92 9.66 9.70 -12.27
CA ALA A 92 9.07 8.70 -13.13
C ALA A 92 7.54 8.76 -13.15
N ALA A 93 6.89 8.97 -12.00
CA ALA A 93 5.43 9.07 -11.93
C ALA A 93 4.90 10.30 -12.69
N LEU A 94 5.58 11.46 -12.59
CA LEU A 94 5.24 12.66 -13.35
C LEU A 94 5.48 12.49 -14.85
N GLN A 95 6.59 11.85 -15.24
CA GLN A 95 6.87 11.51 -16.63
C GLN A 95 5.80 10.58 -17.22
N ASN A 96 5.40 9.54 -16.48
CA ASN A 96 4.33 8.63 -16.88
C ASN A 96 2.96 9.33 -16.99
N ALA A 97 2.75 10.39 -16.21
CA ALA A 97 1.57 11.26 -16.31
C ALA A 97 1.65 12.29 -17.45
N GLY A 98 2.81 12.49 -18.07
CA GLY A 98 3.04 13.57 -19.03
C GLY A 98 2.97 14.97 -18.40
N LEU A 99 3.26 15.09 -17.10
CA LEU A 99 3.15 16.34 -16.34
C LEU A 99 4.51 16.92 -16.02
N ARG A 100 4.57 18.25 -16.00
CA ARG A 100 5.76 18.98 -15.54
C ARG A 100 5.71 19.17 -14.02
N PRO A 101 6.86 19.23 -13.33
CA PRO A 101 6.91 19.41 -11.87
C PRO A 101 6.17 20.66 -11.36
N GLU A 102 6.09 21.73 -12.16
CA GLU A 102 5.52 23.01 -11.72
C GLU A 102 4.00 22.98 -11.54
N VAL A 103 3.32 21.96 -12.07
CA VAL A 103 1.87 21.82 -11.89
C VAL A 103 1.51 21.19 -10.55
N VAL A 104 2.49 20.65 -9.82
CA VAL A 104 2.28 19.99 -8.53
C VAL A 104 2.05 21.04 -7.45
N GLU A 105 0.86 20.99 -6.85
CA GLU A 105 0.46 21.94 -5.81
C GLU A 105 0.88 21.49 -4.41
N GLU A 106 1.10 20.18 -4.19
CA GLU A 106 1.57 19.62 -2.93
C GLU A 106 2.20 18.23 -3.10
N VAL A 107 3.14 17.89 -2.20
CA VAL A 107 3.77 16.57 -2.12
C VAL A 107 3.54 15.97 -0.73
N LEU A 108 2.91 14.80 -0.65
CA LEU A 108 2.71 14.04 0.59
C LEU A 108 3.45 12.71 0.51
N LEU A 109 4.47 12.49 1.33
CA LEU A 109 5.24 11.24 1.28
C LEU A 109 5.26 10.57 2.65
N GLY A 110 5.11 9.24 2.63
CA GLY A 110 5.32 8.40 3.80
C GLY A 110 6.78 8.00 3.97
N GLN A 111 7.32 8.14 5.18
CA GLN A 111 8.61 7.56 5.58
C GLN A 111 8.60 7.33 7.10
N VAL A 112 9.05 6.17 7.55
CA VAL A 112 9.10 5.82 8.97
C VAL A 112 10.47 6.15 9.54
N LEU A 113 11.53 5.60 8.95
CA LEU A 113 12.90 5.73 9.45
C LEU A 113 13.50 7.06 8.98
N THR A 114 13.26 8.12 9.75
CA THR A 114 13.71 9.49 9.42
C THR A 114 14.97 9.92 10.19
N ALA A 115 15.45 9.10 11.12
CA ALA A 115 16.69 9.37 11.84
C ALA A 115 17.89 9.46 10.89
N GLY A 116 18.73 10.49 11.05
CA GLY A 116 19.91 10.70 10.20
C GLY A 116 19.62 11.19 8.77
N CYS A 117 18.36 11.31 8.37
CA CYS A 117 17.96 11.73 7.03
C CYS A 117 18.07 13.25 6.77
N GLY A 118 18.42 14.05 7.78
CA GLY A 118 18.41 15.50 7.71
C GLY A 118 17.00 16.10 7.77
N GLN A 119 16.91 17.44 7.65
CA GLN A 119 15.65 18.14 7.80
C GLN A 119 14.68 17.80 6.66
N ALA A 120 13.44 17.45 7.01
CA ALA A 120 12.33 17.24 6.08
C ALA A 120 12.71 16.34 4.86
N PRO A 121 12.98 15.03 5.05
CA PRO A 121 13.39 14.14 3.96
C PRO A 121 12.41 14.14 2.77
N HIS A 122 11.11 14.23 3.03
CA HIS A 122 10.05 14.36 2.03
C HIS A 122 10.23 15.59 1.12
N ARG A 123 10.70 16.70 1.70
CA ARG A 123 11.03 17.93 0.97
C ARG A 123 12.29 17.75 0.13
N GLN A 124 13.31 17.08 0.67
CA GLN A 124 14.52 16.78 -0.09
C GLN A 124 14.19 15.94 -1.32
N ALA A 125 13.34 14.92 -1.20
CA ALA A 125 12.89 14.09 -2.31
C ALA A 125 12.16 14.91 -3.39
N ALA A 126 11.24 15.79 -2.98
CA ALA A 126 10.53 16.68 -3.92
C ALA A 126 11.49 17.61 -4.69
N LEU A 127 12.43 18.25 -3.99
CA LEU A 127 13.41 19.14 -4.61
C LEU A 127 14.35 18.39 -5.57
N LEU A 128 14.84 17.21 -5.16
CA LEU A 128 15.65 16.33 -6.01
C LEU A 128 14.87 15.81 -7.23
N ALA A 129 13.54 15.76 -7.16
CA ALA A 129 12.68 15.41 -8.28
C ALA A 129 12.42 16.58 -9.25
N GLY A 130 12.91 17.78 -8.93
CA GLY A 130 12.66 19.00 -9.71
C GLY A 130 11.35 19.70 -9.39
N ILE A 131 10.63 19.30 -8.32
CA ILE A 131 9.46 20.05 -7.84
C ILE A 131 9.92 21.44 -7.35
N PRO A 132 9.20 22.53 -7.70
CA PRO A 132 9.58 23.87 -7.28
C PRO A 132 9.73 24.03 -5.77
N ASN A 133 10.62 24.94 -5.37
CA ASN A 133 10.80 25.30 -3.96
C ASN A 133 9.61 26.09 -3.38
N THR A 134 8.60 26.44 -4.17
CA THR A 134 7.35 27.05 -3.70
C THR A 134 6.29 26.01 -3.33
N THR A 135 6.41 24.76 -3.80
CA THR A 135 5.44 23.69 -3.53
C THR A 135 5.58 23.20 -2.09
N PRO A 136 4.53 23.17 -1.26
CA PRO A 136 4.59 22.60 0.08
C PRO A 136 4.83 21.08 0.06
N CYS A 137 5.47 20.56 1.11
CA CYS A 137 5.71 19.13 1.27
C CYS A 137 5.42 18.71 2.71
N THR A 138 4.67 17.62 2.87
CA THR A 138 4.31 17.07 4.18
C THR A 138 4.80 15.64 4.30
N GLY A 139 5.50 15.37 5.40
CA GLY A 139 5.92 14.03 5.79
C GLY A 139 4.87 13.33 6.62
N ILE A 140 4.62 12.06 6.32
CA ILE A 140 3.66 11.26 7.06
C ILE A 140 4.37 10.03 7.64
N ASN A 141 4.39 9.95 8.96
CA ASN A 141 4.65 8.71 9.66
C ASN A 141 3.35 8.32 10.35
N LYS A 142 2.62 7.37 9.75
CA LYS A 142 1.33 6.93 10.28
C LYS A 142 1.55 5.75 11.20
N VAL A 143 1.52 6.02 12.49
CA VAL A 143 1.24 5.04 13.53
C VAL A 143 -0.23 4.65 13.46
N TRP A 144 -0.53 3.40 13.10
CA TRP A 144 -1.90 2.87 13.23
C TRP A 144 -2.02 2.08 14.52
N PHE A 145 -2.95 2.52 15.38
CA PHE A 145 -3.49 1.73 16.48
C PHE A 145 -4.90 1.29 16.05
N ALA A 146 -5.12 -0.01 15.93
CA ALA A 146 -6.36 -0.58 15.43
C ALA A 146 -7.45 -0.66 16.50
N GLU A 147 -7.88 0.45 17.12
CA GLU A 147 -9.01 0.39 18.07
C GLU A 147 -10.37 0.29 17.34
N ILE A 148 -10.48 0.92 16.17
CA ILE A 148 -11.75 1.01 15.41
C ILE A 148 -12.18 -0.35 14.79
N SER A 149 -11.34 -1.40 14.84
CA SER A 149 -11.72 -2.75 14.37
C SER A 149 -12.40 -3.62 15.44
N GLN A 150 -12.61 -3.11 16.67
CA GLN A 150 -13.29 -3.88 17.73
C GLN A 150 -14.72 -4.27 17.37
N VAL A 151 -15.43 -3.47 16.56
CA VAL A 151 -16.87 -3.71 16.27
C VAL A 151 -17.11 -4.69 15.11
N HIS A 152 -16.08 -5.10 14.36
CA HIS A 152 -16.28 -6.02 13.21
C HIS A 152 -15.26 -7.15 13.07
N CYS A 153 -14.11 -7.13 13.75
CA CYS A 153 -13.04 -8.11 13.49
C CYS A 153 -12.54 -8.91 14.71
N GLY A 154 -13.11 -8.74 15.91
CA GLY A 154 -12.75 -9.59 17.06
C GLY A 154 -11.27 -9.51 17.48
N PHE A 155 -10.65 -8.34 17.35
CA PHE A 155 -9.32 -8.04 17.89
C PHE A 155 -9.45 -7.30 19.23
N PRO A 156 -9.30 -7.99 20.38
CA PRO A 156 -9.25 -7.33 21.69
C PRO A 156 -7.90 -6.64 21.97
N GLU A 157 -6.85 -6.94 21.20
CA GLU A 157 -5.50 -6.41 21.38
C GLU A 157 -5.08 -5.59 20.15
N GLY A 158 -4.68 -4.33 20.37
CA GLY A 158 -4.27 -3.42 19.31
C GLY A 158 -2.92 -3.80 18.73
N ILE A 159 -2.81 -3.89 17.41
CA ILE A 159 -1.53 -4.08 16.71
C ILE A 159 -1.05 -2.72 16.21
N PHE A 160 0.20 -2.38 16.53
CA PHE A 160 0.89 -1.20 16.04
C PHE A 160 1.40 -1.44 14.62
N ALA A 161 0.99 -0.59 13.67
CA ALA A 161 1.50 -0.66 12.30
C ALA A 161 1.87 0.73 11.77
N VAL A 162 3.16 0.94 11.52
CA VAL A 162 3.71 2.15 10.87
C VAL A 162 3.73 2.07 9.34
N CYS A 163 3.59 0.85 8.81
CA CYS A 163 3.73 0.49 7.40
C CYS A 163 2.72 1.20 6.48
N ALA A 164 1.63 1.75 7.04
CA ALA A 164 0.55 2.40 6.28
C ALA A 164 0.85 3.86 5.89
N SER A 165 2.07 4.36 6.14
CA SER A 165 2.46 5.77 5.94
C SER A 165 2.21 6.27 4.50
N GLY A 166 2.66 5.52 3.48
CA GLY A 166 2.44 5.91 2.08
C GLY A 166 0.96 5.88 1.66
N MET A 167 0.20 4.88 2.13
CA MET A 167 -1.25 4.80 1.87
C MET A 167 -2.01 5.92 2.58
N LYS A 168 -1.56 6.36 3.75
CA LYS A 168 -2.16 7.51 4.43
C LYS A 168 -1.95 8.80 3.64
N ALA A 169 -0.78 8.98 3.01
CA ALA A 169 -0.54 10.11 2.11
C ALA A 169 -1.58 10.16 0.98
N LEU A 170 -1.85 9.01 0.36
CA LEU A 170 -2.90 8.87 -0.65
C LEU A 170 -4.28 9.26 -0.12
N MET A 171 -4.66 8.78 1.08
CA MET A 171 -5.95 9.11 1.69
C MET A 171 -6.11 10.61 2.00
N VAL A 172 -5.04 11.25 2.49
CA VAL A 172 -5.04 12.68 2.80
C VAL A 172 -5.16 13.50 1.52
N ALA A 173 -4.37 13.21 0.48
CA ALA A 173 -4.47 13.91 -0.80
C ALA A 173 -5.84 13.73 -1.46
N ALA A 174 -6.42 12.52 -1.39
CA ALA A 174 -7.76 12.27 -1.91
C ALA A 174 -8.80 13.16 -1.20
N ALA A 175 -8.66 13.39 0.11
CA ALA A 175 -9.52 14.31 0.84
C ALA A 175 -9.30 15.78 0.41
N MET A 176 -8.05 16.22 0.24
CA MET A 176 -7.70 17.58 -0.23
C MET A 176 -8.22 17.85 -1.64
N ILE A 177 -8.20 16.84 -2.52
CA ILE A 177 -8.74 16.95 -3.88
C ILE A 177 -10.26 17.03 -3.83
N ARG A 178 -10.91 16.15 -3.06
CA ARG A 178 -12.38 16.15 -2.92
C ARG A 178 -12.92 17.44 -2.31
N SER A 179 -12.19 18.06 -1.38
CA SER A 179 -12.56 19.36 -0.79
C SER A 179 -12.35 20.53 -1.75
N GLY A 180 -11.63 20.32 -2.86
CA GLY A 180 -11.24 21.38 -3.79
C GLY A 180 -10.07 22.24 -3.31
N GLU A 181 -9.42 21.86 -2.21
CA GLU A 181 -8.23 22.55 -1.67
C GLU A 181 -7.02 22.41 -2.60
N ARG A 182 -6.86 21.22 -3.20
CA ARG A 182 -5.81 20.91 -4.17
C ARG A 182 -6.38 20.27 -5.42
N LYS A 183 -5.67 20.41 -6.54
CA LYS A 183 -6.04 19.82 -7.84
C LYS A 183 -5.03 18.82 -8.35
N VAL A 184 -3.75 18.99 -8.03
CA VAL A 184 -2.68 18.10 -8.46
C VAL A 184 -1.74 17.86 -7.28
N VAL A 185 -1.69 16.62 -6.81
CA VAL A 185 -0.91 16.23 -5.63
C VAL A 185 -0.08 15.00 -5.96
N VAL A 186 1.21 15.04 -5.61
CA VAL A 186 2.05 13.84 -5.64
C VAL A 186 2.00 13.17 -4.28
N VAL A 187 1.71 11.88 -4.26
CA VAL A 187 1.70 11.07 -3.04
C VAL A 187 2.58 9.85 -3.18
N GLY A 188 2.97 9.22 -2.08
CA GLY A 188 3.79 8.02 -2.15
C GLY A 188 4.43 7.65 -0.83
N GLY A 189 5.46 6.81 -0.91
CA GLY A 189 6.29 6.46 0.22
C GLY A 189 7.72 6.18 -0.21
N MET A 190 8.66 6.35 0.70
CA MET A 190 10.06 6.04 0.48
C MET A 190 10.67 5.52 1.78
N GLU A 191 11.56 4.55 1.67
CA GLU A 191 12.27 4.01 2.81
C GLU A 191 13.63 3.49 2.36
N SER A 192 14.65 3.64 3.22
CA SER A 192 15.89 2.90 3.09
C SER A 192 16.30 2.34 4.44
N MET A 193 15.87 1.10 4.67
CA MET A 193 16.19 0.38 5.90
C MET A 193 17.70 0.11 5.99
N SER A 194 18.39 -0.08 4.86
CA SER A 194 19.84 -0.27 4.81
C SER A 194 20.65 0.93 5.33
N ASN A 195 20.07 2.14 5.26
CA ASN A 195 20.72 3.38 5.70
C ASN A 195 20.27 3.84 7.10
N ALA A 196 19.47 3.04 7.79
CA ALA A 196 19.06 3.34 9.16
C ALA A 196 20.29 3.33 10.10
N PRO A 197 20.54 4.41 10.87
CA PRO A 197 21.72 4.48 11.71
C PRO A 197 21.53 3.73 13.03
N TYR A 198 22.65 3.38 13.66
CA TYR A 198 22.70 3.09 15.08
C TYR A 198 22.85 4.39 15.87
N ALA A 199 22.28 4.47 17.07
CA ALA A 199 22.37 5.64 17.93
C ALA A 199 22.58 5.30 19.41
N SER A 200 23.22 6.21 20.14
CA SER A 200 23.22 6.18 21.61
C SER A 200 22.25 7.23 22.13
N LEU A 201 21.11 6.77 22.67
CA LEU A 201 20.02 7.66 23.10
C LEU A 201 20.38 8.52 24.32
N LYS A 202 21.40 8.12 25.09
CA LYS A 202 21.85 8.81 26.31
C LYS A 202 23.06 9.72 26.09
N ALA A 203 23.73 9.61 24.93
CA ALA A 203 25.00 10.30 24.68
C ALA A 203 24.92 11.84 24.77
N ARG A 204 23.75 12.43 24.49
CA ARG A 204 23.55 13.89 24.53
C ARG A 204 23.96 14.53 25.87
N TRP A 205 23.72 13.84 26.98
CA TRP A 205 24.02 14.33 28.34
C TRP A 205 25.17 13.57 29.02
N GLY A 206 25.82 12.66 28.27
CA GLY A 206 26.85 11.77 28.79
C GLY A 206 26.30 10.53 29.49
N LEU A 207 27.05 9.42 29.41
CA LEU A 207 26.72 8.14 30.05
C LEU A 207 27.13 8.08 31.53
N ARG A 208 27.81 9.12 32.03
CA ARG A 208 28.40 9.25 33.37
C ARG A 208 29.47 8.20 33.69
N HIS A 209 29.11 6.93 33.81
CA HIS A 209 30.02 5.83 34.14
C HIS A 209 29.43 4.48 33.71
N GLY A 210 30.27 3.57 33.20
CA GLY A 210 29.87 2.23 32.76
C GLY A 210 29.65 2.10 31.24
N HIS A 211 29.26 0.90 30.79
CA HIS A 211 28.98 0.62 29.38
C HIS A 211 27.71 1.32 28.88
N GLY A 212 27.69 1.66 27.59
CA GLY A 212 26.53 2.24 26.92
C GLY A 212 26.03 1.34 25.80
N GLU A 213 24.73 1.44 25.53
CA GLU A 213 24.09 0.72 24.43
C GLU A 213 24.13 1.55 23.14
N MET A 214 24.35 0.85 22.02
CA MET A 214 24.15 1.35 20.66
C MET A 214 22.87 0.72 20.12
N THR A 215 21.81 1.51 20.06
CA THR A 215 20.48 1.09 19.63
C THR A 215 20.39 1.09 18.10
N ASP A 216 19.95 -0.02 17.51
CA ASP A 216 19.58 -0.08 16.09
C ASP A 216 18.25 0.66 15.89
N LEU A 217 18.27 1.81 15.21
CA LEU A 217 17.06 2.61 15.03
C LEU A 217 16.08 2.01 14.02
N MET A 218 16.51 1.09 13.14
CA MET A 218 15.59 0.35 12.28
C MET A 218 14.67 -0.52 13.15
N VAL A 219 15.27 -1.24 14.11
CA VAL A 219 14.52 -2.09 15.03
C VAL A 219 13.68 -1.24 15.97
N HIS A 220 14.33 -0.27 16.63
CA HIS A 220 13.70 0.56 17.66
C HIS A 220 12.52 1.40 17.12
N ASP A 221 12.69 2.09 15.99
CA ASP A 221 11.65 3.02 15.48
C ASP A 221 10.67 2.36 14.50
N GLY A 222 11.01 1.20 13.95
CA GLY A 222 10.24 0.56 12.87
C GLY A 222 9.69 -0.84 13.16
N LEU A 223 10.35 -1.63 14.01
CA LEU A 223 10.09 -3.07 14.14
C LEU A 223 9.82 -3.55 15.57
N THR A 224 9.86 -2.65 16.55
CA THR A 224 9.51 -2.94 17.94
C THR A 224 8.18 -2.30 18.29
N ASP A 225 7.29 -3.08 18.89
CA ASP A 225 6.02 -2.60 19.42
C ASP A 225 6.28 -1.64 20.57
N ALA A 226 5.66 -0.46 20.53
CA ALA A 226 5.90 0.57 21.53
C ALA A 226 5.25 0.28 22.90
N TYR A 227 4.32 -0.67 22.98
CA TYR A 227 3.56 -0.97 24.19
C TYR A 227 4.10 -2.22 24.90
N ASP A 228 4.16 -3.32 24.16
CA ASP A 228 4.60 -4.62 24.64
C ASP A 228 6.12 -4.80 24.59
N ALA A 229 6.85 -3.88 23.94
CA ALA A 229 8.29 -3.94 23.73
C ALA A 229 8.77 -5.24 23.06
N ILE A 230 7.92 -5.83 22.22
CA ILE A 230 8.21 -7.04 21.44
C ILE A 230 8.51 -6.71 19.97
N HIS A 231 9.27 -7.56 19.30
CA HIS A 231 9.49 -7.42 17.85
C HIS A 231 8.18 -7.69 17.08
N MET A 232 7.95 -7.01 15.96
CA MET A 232 6.78 -7.23 15.08
C MET A 232 6.64 -8.69 14.62
N GLY A 233 7.75 -9.42 14.56
CA GLY A 233 7.76 -10.85 14.29
C GLY A 233 7.10 -11.70 15.39
N GLU A 234 7.19 -11.29 16.65
CA GLU A 234 6.45 -11.92 17.76
C GLU A 234 4.94 -11.60 17.66
N CYS A 235 4.56 -10.40 17.21
CA CYS A 235 3.16 -10.10 16.90
C CYS A 235 2.62 -11.02 15.79
N ALA A 236 3.46 -11.35 14.79
CA ALA A 236 3.11 -12.31 13.74
C ALA A 236 2.95 -13.73 14.30
N GLU A 237 3.81 -14.17 15.21
CA GLU A 237 3.68 -15.48 15.89
C GLU A 237 2.38 -15.56 16.70
N ARG A 238 2.05 -14.53 17.51
CA ARG A 238 0.76 -14.45 18.23
C ARG A 238 -0.44 -14.51 17.30
N THR A 239 -0.34 -13.86 16.13
CA THR A 239 -1.38 -13.90 15.11
C THR A 239 -1.52 -15.31 14.53
N ALA A 240 -0.42 -15.96 14.18
CA ALA A 240 -0.43 -17.33 13.65
C ALA A 240 -1.03 -18.31 14.67
N GLU A 241 -0.67 -18.19 15.95
CA GLU A 241 -1.23 -18.99 17.04
C GLU A 241 -2.74 -18.77 17.20
N LYS A 242 -3.19 -17.51 17.29
CA LYS A 242 -4.62 -17.15 17.43
C LYS A 242 -5.49 -17.74 16.31
N PHE A 243 -4.98 -17.72 15.07
CA PHE A 243 -5.69 -18.25 13.90
C PHE A 243 -5.32 -19.69 13.55
N SER A 244 -4.53 -20.36 14.39
CA SER A 244 -4.07 -21.74 14.19
C SER A 244 -3.45 -21.97 12.80
N LEU A 245 -2.65 -21.01 12.34
CA LEU A 245 -1.93 -21.08 11.07
C LEU A 245 -0.71 -22.01 11.21
N SER A 246 -0.66 -23.06 10.39
CA SER A 246 0.47 -23.99 10.42
C SER A 246 1.69 -23.42 9.71
N ARG A 247 2.87 -23.93 10.07
CA ARG A 247 4.14 -23.58 9.42
C ARG A 247 4.09 -23.85 7.91
N GLU A 248 3.52 -24.98 7.52
CA GLU A 248 3.41 -25.39 6.11
C GLU A 248 2.54 -24.42 5.33
N ALA A 249 1.41 -23.98 5.90
CA ALA A 249 0.53 -23.01 5.25
C ALA A 249 1.22 -21.65 5.02
N LEU A 250 2.04 -21.20 5.97
CA LEU A 250 2.82 -19.96 5.83
C LEU A 250 3.91 -20.11 4.76
N ASP A 251 4.63 -21.22 4.75
CA ASP A 251 5.68 -21.50 3.76
C ASP A 251 5.09 -21.65 2.35
N ASP A 252 3.96 -22.32 2.19
CA ASP A 252 3.24 -22.47 0.92
C ASP A 252 2.76 -21.12 0.38
N TYR A 253 2.22 -20.26 1.26
CA TYR A 253 1.83 -18.91 0.88
C TYR A 253 3.04 -18.08 0.43
N ALA A 254 4.15 -18.17 1.16
CA ALA A 254 5.38 -17.47 0.81
C ALA A 254 5.95 -17.95 -0.54
N ALA A 255 6.00 -19.26 -0.76
CA ALA A 255 6.43 -19.85 -2.02
C ALA A 255 5.55 -19.38 -3.19
N ARG A 256 4.22 -19.39 -3.01
CA ARG A 256 3.28 -18.85 -4.00
C ARG A 256 3.53 -17.38 -4.28
N SER A 257 3.71 -16.56 -3.25
CA SER A 257 3.97 -15.12 -3.37
C SER A 257 5.23 -14.83 -4.21
N ILE A 258 6.33 -15.51 -3.88
CA ILE A 258 7.63 -15.32 -4.54
C ILE A 258 7.58 -15.79 -6.00
N ARG A 259 6.89 -16.91 -6.27
CA ARG A 259 6.68 -17.40 -7.63
C ARG A 259 5.89 -16.40 -8.49
N LEU A 260 4.76 -15.90 -7.97
CA LEU A 260 3.95 -14.91 -8.68
C LEU A 260 4.72 -13.60 -8.90
N ALA A 261 5.50 -13.16 -7.92
CA ALA A 261 6.34 -11.98 -8.06
C ALA A 261 7.44 -12.18 -9.12
N GLY A 262 8.06 -13.37 -9.18
CA GLY A 262 9.03 -13.75 -10.20
C GLY A 262 8.43 -13.75 -11.62
N GLU A 263 7.24 -14.33 -11.78
CA GLU A 263 6.48 -14.31 -13.03
C GLU A 263 6.10 -12.86 -13.45
N ALA A 264 5.79 -11.99 -12.48
CA ALA A 264 5.40 -10.60 -12.73
C ALA A 264 6.56 -9.68 -13.15
N GLN A 265 7.82 -10.02 -12.81
CA GLN A 265 9.02 -9.21 -13.14
C GLN A 265 9.09 -8.86 -14.63
N ASP A 266 8.86 -9.84 -15.50
CA ASP A 266 8.95 -9.65 -16.95
C ASP A 266 7.65 -9.15 -17.60
N GLY A 267 6.57 -9.03 -16.81
CA GLY A 267 5.23 -8.66 -17.26
C GLY A 267 4.75 -7.36 -16.61
N ILE A 268 3.88 -7.48 -15.61
CA ILE A 268 3.17 -6.35 -15.01
C ILE A 268 4.16 -5.33 -14.40
N PHE A 269 5.25 -5.80 -13.78
CA PHE A 269 6.20 -4.93 -13.11
C PHE A 269 6.98 -4.01 -14.06
N LYS A 270 7.16 -4.37 -15.33
CA LYS A 270 7.78 -3.47 -16.32
C LYS A 270 7.03 -2.15 -16.51
N ARG A 271 5.73 -2.11 -16.18
CA ARG A 271 4.90 -0.90 -16.33
C ARG A 271 5.03 0.06 -15.14
N GLU A 272 5.36 -0.47 -13.96
CA GLU A 272 5.40 0.30 -12.71
C GLU A 272 6.82 0.54 -12.19
N ILE A 273 7.78 -0.34 -12.48
CA ILE A 273 9.18 -0.17 -12.10
C ILE A 273 9.82 0.89 -12.99
N ALA A 274 10.35 1.93 -12.36
CA ALA A 274 11.25 2.88 -12.95
C ALA A 274 12.70 2.43 -12.73
N PRO A 275 13.42 1.96 -13.77
CA PRO A 275 14.82 1.54 -13.64
C PRO A 275 15.68 2.64 -13.01
N ILE A 276 16.56 2.27 -12.10
CA ILE A 276 17.39 3.20 -11.34
C ILE A 276 18.87 2.91 -11.54
N GLU A 277 19.65 3.95 -11.79
CA GLU A 277 21.10 3.86 -11.91
C GLU A 277 21.77 3.92 -10.54
N VAL A 278 22.58 2.92 -10.24
CA VAL A 278 23.36 2.83 -9.00
C VAL A 278 24.84 2.93 -9.32
N LYS A 279 25.53 3.89 -8.70
CA LYS A 279 26.97 4.10 -8.86
C LYS A 279 27.74 3.22 -7.86
N GLY A 280 28.48 2.24 -8.36
CA GLY A 280 29.36 1.41 -7.55
C GLY A 280 30.66 2.12 -7.12
N ARG A 281 31.40 1.51 -6.20
CA ARG A 281 32.64 2.05 -5.59
C ARG A 281 33.75 2.47 -6.57
N ARG A 282 33.74 1.97 -7.81
CA ARG A 282 34.72 2.30 -8.87
C ARG A 282 34.12 3.12 -10.02
N GLY A 283 32.99 3.80 -9.78
CA GLY A 283 32.30 4.60 -10.79
C GLY A 283 31.50 3.79 -11.82
N ARG A 284 31.54 2.44 -11.77
CA ARG A 284 30.68 1.60 -12.60
C ARG A 284 29.22 1.87 -12.25
N VAL A 285 28.44 2.26 -13.25
CA VAL A 285 27.00 2.44 -13.14
C VAL A 285 26.32 1.11 -13.48
N THR A 286 25.45 0.65 -12.59
CA THR A 286 24.59 -0.51 -12.82
C THR A 286 23.14 -0.03 -12.84
N VAL A 287 22.40 -0.41 -13.87
CA VAL A 287 20.96 -0.20 -13.92
C VAL A 287 20.30 -1.33 -13.14
N VAL A 288 19.49 -0.98 -12.15
CA VAL A 288 18.65 -1.90 -11.39
C VAL A 288 17.22 -1.69 -11.87
N ASP A 289 16.62 -2.72 -12.46
CA ASP A 289 15.30 -2.68 -13.10
C ASP A 289 14.38 -3.84 -12.68
N ARG A 290 14.80 -4.62 -11.69
CA ARG A 290 14.09 -5.79 -11.16
C ARG A 290 14.14 -5.81 -9.64
N ASP A 291 13.09 -6.35 -9.01
CA ASP A 291 13.09 -6.53 -7.57
C ASP A 291 14.10 -7.62 -7.17
N GLU A 292 14.94 -7.32 -6.19
CA GLU A 292 16.11 -8.13 -5.88
C GLU A 292 15.72 -9.44 -5.16
N GLN A 293 14.67 -9.42 -4.34
CA GLN A 293 14.29 -10.56 -3.51
C GLN A 293 13.87 -11.78 -4.33
N THR A 294 13.15 -11.59 -5.44
CA THR A 294 12.58 -12.70 -6.23
C THR A 294 13.66 -13.62 -6.82
N GLY A 295 14.87 -13.12 -7.05
CA GLY A 295 15.99 -13.91 -7.56
C GLY A 295 16.84 -14.62 -6.50
N LYS A 296 16.58 -14.38 -5.21
CA LYS A 296 17.43 -14.86 -4.10
C LYS A 296 16.85 -16.03 -3.32
N VAL A 297 15.59 -16.39 -3.55
CA VAL A 297 14.88 -17.39 -2.74
C VAL A 297 15.08 -18.79 -3.30
N SER A 298 15.47 -19.72 -2.45
CA SER A 298 15.46 -21.16 -2.73
C SER A 298 14.20 -21.80 -2.17
N PHE A 299 13.32 -22.30 -3.05
CA PHE A 299 12.05 -22.92 -2.65
C PHE A 299 12.25 -24.18 -1.81
N ASP A 300 13.24 -25.01 -2.14
CA ASP A 300 13.58 -26.23 -1.39
C ASP A 300 14.17 -25.94 0.01
N GLY A 301 14.54 -24.69 0.27
CA GLY A 301 15.12 -24.24 1.52
C GLY A 301 14.08 -23.77 2.55
N LEU A 302 12.85 -23.44 2.15
CA LEU A 302 11.87 -22.77 3.03
C LEU A 302 11.54 -23.59 4.27
N SER A 303 11.21 -24.88 4.11
CA SER A 303 10.86 -25.78 5.22
C SER A 303 12.03 -26.04 6.19
N LYS A 304 13.28 -25.82 5.74
CA LYS A 304 14.49 -26.02 6.55
C LYS A 304 14.84 -24.81 7.42
N LEU A 305 14.18 -23.67 7.19
CA LEU A 305 14.44 -22.46 7.96
C LEU A 305 13.93 -22.62 9.40
N ARG A 306 14.77 -22.15 10.34
CA ARG A 306 14.41 -22.09 11.75
C ARG A 306 13.47 -20.89 12.01
N PRO A 307 12.61 -20.98 13.02
CA PRO A 307 11.83 -19.83 13.50
C PRO A 307 12.74 -18.66 13.84
N ALA A 308 12.32 -17.44 13.48
CA ALA A 308 13.15 -16.24 13.59
C ALA A 308 12.91 -15.46 14.90
N PHE A 309 11.74 -15.61 15.52
CA PHE A 309 11.31 -14.74 16.62
C PHE A 309 11.05 -15.46 17.94
N ARG A 310 10.79 -16.78 17.90
CA ARG A 310 10.65 -17.63 19.10
C ARG A 310 11.71 -18.73 19.10
N PRO A 311 12.40 -18.99 20.23
CA PRO A 311 13.37 -20.08 20.34
C PRO A 311 12.78 -21.48 20.09
N SER A 312 11.50 -21.67 20.44
CA SER A 312 10.75 -22.93 20.27
C SER A 312 9.29 -22.65 19.97
N GLY A 313 8.65 -23.52 19.18
CA GLY A 313 7.22 -23.44 18.88
C GLY A 313 6.80 -22.30 17.95
N GLY A 314 7.76 -21.54 17.40
CA GLY A 314 7.48 -20.53 16.38
C GLY A 314 7.23 -21.13 15.01
N VAL A 315 6.36 -20.49 14.24
CA VAL A 315 6.05 -20.84 12.85
C VAL A 315 6.53 -19.76 11.86
N VAL A 316 6.92 -18.59 12.34
CA VAL A 316 7.39 -17.48 11.51
C VAL A 316 8.91 -17.59 11.30
N THR A 317 9.33 -17.56 10.04
CA THR A 317 10.73 -17.67 9.61
C THR A 317 11.12 -16.53 8.70
N ALA A 318 12.42 -16.39 8.41
CA ALA A 318 12.91 -15.45 7.41
C ALA A 318 12.37 -15.73 5.99
N GLY A 319 11.91 -16.95 5.71
CA GLY A 319 11.39 -17.34 4.39
C GLY A 319 9.90 -17.05 4.21
N ASN A 320 9.14 -16.98 5.30
CA ASN A 320 7.70 -16.72 5.28
C ASN A 320 7.30 -15.37 5.89
N SER A 321 8.28 -14.49 6.09
CA SER A 321 8.09 -13.09 6.48
C SER A 321 8.61 -12.14 5.40
N SER A 322 8.13 -10.89 5.41
CA SER A 322 8.63 -9.86 4.49
C SER A 322 10.08 -9.49 4.83
N PRO A 323 10.93 -9.22 3.82
CA PRO A 323 12.30 -8.80 4.06
C PRO A 323 12.36 -7.33 4.51
N LEU A 324 13.48 -6.97 5.10
CA LEU A 324 13.93 -5.59 5.21
C LEU A 324 14.33 -5.10 3.80
N SER A 325 13.80 -3.96 3.38
CA SER A 325 13.91 -3.49 1.99
C SER A 325 14.23 -2.02 1.87
N ASP A 326 14.85 -1.66 0.76
CA ASP A 326 14.99 -0.28 0.29
C ASP A 326 14.10 -0.06 -0.93
N GLY A 327 13.38 1.06 -0.98
CA GLY A 327 12.59 1.41 -2.15
C GLY A 327 11.70 2.63 -1.97
N ALA A 328 11.09 3.08 -3.05
CA ALA A 328 10.10 4.14 -3.04
C ALA A 328 9.02 3.95 -4.10
N SER A 329 7.86 4.55 -3.89
CA SER A 329 6.77 4.62 -4.85
C SER A 329 6.14 6.01 -4.84
N ALA A 330 5.63 6.43 -5.99
CA ALA A 330 4.92 7.68 -6.16
C ALA A 330 3.70 7.51 -7.07
N ILE A 331 2.65 8.26 -6.78
CA ILE A 331 1.40 8.34 -7.50
C ILE A 331 1.08 9.83 -7.68
N VAL A 332 0.67 10.21 -8.89
CA VAL A 332 0.15 11.53 -9.17
C VAL A 332 -1.37 11.45 -9.14
N LEU A 333 -1.96 12.17 -8.19
CA LEU A 333 -3.40 12.35 -8.12
C LEU A 333 -3.79 13.69 -8.74
N MET A 334 -4.88 13.67 -9.50
CA MET A 334 -5.51 14.88 -10.02
C MET A 334 -7.00 14.91 -9.75
N SER A 335 -7.57 16.11 -9.62
CA SER A 335 -9.01 16.31 -9.73
C SER A 335 -9.49 15.93 -11.13
N ARG A 336 -10.57 15.13 -11.22
CA ARG A 336 -11.23 14.76 -12.47
C ARG A 336 -11.62 15.98 -13.31
N GLN A 337 -11.86 17.14 -12.70
CA GLN A 337 -12.17 18.40 -13.39
C GLN A 337 -11.03 18.85 -14.31
N VAL A 338 -9.79 18.66 -13.87
CA VAL A 338 -8.59 19.15 -14.57
C VAL A 338 -8.04 18.08 -15.53
N PHE A 339 -8.42 16.81 -15.33
CA PHE A 339 -7.94 15.69 -16.13
C PHE A 339 -8.29 15.80 -17.64
N PRO A 340 -9.53 16.12 -18.07
CA PRO A 340 -9.86 16.34 -19.47
C PRO A 340 -9.06 17.49 -20.09
N LEU A 341 -8.83 18.56 -19.33
CA LEU A 341 -8.09 19.74 -19.82
C LEU A 341 -6.62 19.42 -20.11
N VAL A 342 -6.00 18.50 -19.37
CA VAL A 342 -4.62 18.07 -19.65
C VAL A 342 -4.56 17.21 -20.92
N ILE A 343 -5.53 16.31 -21.13
CA ILE A 343 -5.63 15.54 -22.38
C ILE A 343 -5.89 16.47 -23.57
N ASP A 344 -6.82 17.42 -23.44
CA ASP A 344 -7.15 18.36 -24.51
C ASP A 344 -5.97 19.31 -24.81
N VAL A 345 -5.22 19.76 -23.81
CA VAL A 345 -3.99 20.55 -24.02
C VAL A 345 -2.92 19.69 -24.69
N LEU A 346 -2.70 18.44 -24.28
CA LEU A 346 -1.74 17.54 -24.96
C LEU A 346 -2.14 17.28 -26.41
N VAL A 347 -3.43 17.01 -26.67
CA VAL A 347 -3.96 16.82 -28.03
C VAL A 347 -3.84 18.11 -28.84
N ASN A 348 -4.12 19.27 -28.26
CA ASN A 348 -4.02 20.56 -28.95
C ASN A 348 -2.56 20.95 -29.20
N VAL A 349 -1.64 20.71 -28.27
CA VAL A 349 -0.20 20.91 -28.44
C VAL A 349 0.34 19.97 -29.52
N LEU A 350 -0.06 18.70 -29.53
CA LEU A 350 0.29 17.75 -30.60
C LEU A 350 -0.29 18.23 -31.94
N ARG A 351 -1.55 18.68 -31.99
CA ARG A 351 -2.16 19.26 -33.20
C ARG A 351 -1.40 20.49 -33.70
N LEU A 352 -1.02 21.40 -32.80
CA LEU A 352 -0.20 22.57 -33.09
C LEU A 352 1.19 22.18 -33.60
N PHE A 353 1.82 21.16 -32.99
CA PHE A 353 3.10 20.63 -33.46
C PHE A 353 2.97 20.07 -34.88
N PHE A 354 1.92 19.29 -35.17
CA PHE A 354 1.63 18.77 -36.51
C PHE A 354 1.19 19.87 -37.50
N GLU A 355 0.59 20.97 -37.05
CA GLU A 355 0.26 22.13 -37.90
C GLU A 355 1.46 23.01 -38.21
N VAL A 356 2.42 23.13 -37.29
CA VAL A 356 3.72 23.76 -37.52
C VAL A 356 4.57 22.90 -38.45
N ASP A 357 4.51 21.58 -38.31
CA ASP A 357 5.22 20.63 -39.19
C ASP A 357 4.57 20.56 -40.59
N LYS A 358 3.26 20.77 -40.72
CA LYS A 358 2.59 20.97 -42.03
C LYS A 358 3.04 22.22 -42.78
N ARG A 359 3.63 23.23 -42.11
CA ARG A 359 4.27 24.36 -42.80
C ARG A 359 5.67 24.02 -43.32
N PHE A 360 6.23 22.87 -42.94
CA PHE A 360 7.56 22.39 -43.36
C PHE A 360 7.57 21.03 -44.09
N SER A 361 6.42 20.34 -44.21
CA SER A 361 6.34 19.03 -44.85
C SER A 361 5.24 18.99 -45.93
N SER A 362 5.64 19.19 -47.18
CA SER A 362 4.84 18.99 -48.39
C SER A 362 4.69 17.51 -48.79
N ASN A 363 4.63 16.55 -47.84
CA ASN A 363 4.48 15.13 -48.20
C ASN A 363 3.75 14.19 -47.20
N ALA A 364 3.07 14.69 -46.15
CA ALA A 364 2.46 13.84 -45.11
C ALA A 364 0.99 13.43 -45.36
N GLY A 365 0.62 13.09 -46.60
CA GLY A 365 -0.76 12.76 -46.99
C GLY A 365 -1.32 11.40 -46.49
N ASN A 366 -0.50 10.53 -45.88
CA ASN A 366 -0.87 9.12 -45.69
C ASN A 366 -0.99 8.62 -44.23
N PHE A 367 -0.84 9.47 -43.20
CA PHE A 367 -0.82 8.98 -41.81
C PHE A 367 -2.15 9.17 -41.03
N VAL A 368 -2.96 10.16 -41.39
CA VAL A 368 -4.21 10.48 -40.67
C VAL A 368 -5.36 9.52 -41.02
N SER A 369 -5.34 8.90 -42.20
CA SER A 369 -6.34 7.90 -42.62
C SER A 369 -6.23 6.58 -41.86
N THR A 370 -5.03 6.23 -41.40
CA THR A 370 -4.74 4.95 -40.72
C THR A 370 -5.12 4.97 -39.23
N TRP A 371 -5.24 6.14 -38.61
CA TRP A 371 -5.61 6.28 -37.19
C TRP A 371 -7.12 6.22 -36.95
N LYS A 372 -7.95 6.64 -37.92
CA LYS A 372 -9.41 6.53 -37.83
C LYS A 372 -9.95 5.11 -38.09
N SER A 373 -9.18 4.25 -38.77
CA SER A 373 -9.64 2.89 -39.14
C SER A 373 -9.38 1.83 -38.08
N ARG A 374 -8.60 2.11 -37.03
CA ARG A 374 -8.39 1.21 -35.88
C ARG A 374 -9.26 1.65 -34.70
N GLY A 375 -10.53 1.24 -34.74
CA GLY A 375 -11.52 1.51 -33.72
C GLY A 375 -11.08 1.08 -32.31
N PHE A 376 -10.97 2.05 -31.42
CA PHE A 376 -10.87 1.84 -29.98
C PHE A 376 -12.25 1.41 -29.46
N ARG A 377 -12.51 0.09 -29.44
CA ARG A 377 -13.54 -0.48 -28.58
C ARG A 377 -13.00 -0.53 -27.15
N LYS A 378 -13.79 0.01 -26.22
CA LYS A 378 -13.68 -0.09 -24.75
C LYS A 378 -12.81 -1.25 -24.26
N ARG A 379 -11.75 -0.92 -23.51
CA ARG A 379 -11.40 -1.56 -22.23
C ARG A 379 -10.79 -0.51 -21.32
#